data_AF-A0A8T3U9F5-F1
#
_entry.id   AF-A0A8T3U9F5-F1
#
_cell.length_a   1.000
_cell.length_b   1.000
_cell.length_c   1.000
_cell.angle_alpha   90.00
_cell.angle_beta   90.00
_cell.angle_gamma   90.00
#
_symmetry.space_group_name_H-M   'P 1'
#
loop_
_entity.id
_entity.type
_entity.pdbx_description
1 polymer ?
#
loop_
_entity_poly.entity_id
_entity_poly.type
_entity_poly.pdbx_seq_one_letter_code
_entity_poly.pdbx_strand_id
1 'polypeptide(L)'
;YREFYRDIGYEAPYEYIKPYIAHDGVRVPTGIKYHRITGKTNDKDIYNLQWAQDSINNQAGHFFDCRTKQIEELSKNTANPPIVLCPYDAELYGHWWYEGPEWLYILAKKIHFDDCNFELITPSEYIDKYPTMQISNICRSSWGANGYSYVWLNQSNDYIHKHLHTAGDKMCELASKYPNEPKKSIKRRILNQCARELVLAQSSDWLFIITNGTMVDYAKKRIKDHIGRFTKLSNWVSSNHELTEDDLNFLQSIEEIDCIFPEIDYELYKKS
;
A
#
# COMPACT_ATOMS: atom_id res chain seq x y z
N TYR A 1 -17.73 -18.63 2.21
CA TYR A 1 -16.88 -17.77 1.38
C TYR A 1 -15.80 -18.58 0.67
N ARG A 2 -15.31 -18.06 -0.45
CA ARG A 2 -14.28 -18.68 -1.29
C ARG A 2 -12.98 -18.86 -0.50
N GLU A 3 -12.35 -20.03 -0.66
CA GLU A 3 -11.07 -20.35 -0.03
C GLU A 3 -9.93 -19.66 -0.80
N PHE A 4 -9.06 -18.94 -0.08
CA PHE A 4 -7.99 -18.16 -0.70
C PHE A 4 -6.83 -19.06 -1.15
N TYR A 5 -6.51 -20.12 -0.41
CA TYR A 5 -5.31 -20.93 -0.66
C TYR A 5 -5.52 -22.13 -1.60
N ARG A 6 -6.73 -22.30 -2.16
CA ARG A 6 -7.05 -23.38 -3.11
C ARG A 6 -7.23 -22.79 -4.50
N ASP A 7 -6.25 -23.03 -5.37
CA ASP A 7 -6.18 -22.46 -6.72
C ASP A 7 -5.80 -23.56 -7.72
N ILE A 8 -6.38 -23.51 -8.91
CA ILE A 8 -6.11 -24.50 -9.97
C ILE A 8 -4.62 -24.56 -10.34
N GLY A 9 -3.88 -23.47 -10.14
CA GLY A 9 -2.42 -23.40 -10.32
C GLY A 9 -1.67 -24.46 -9.52
N TYR A 10 -2.21 -24.87 -8.37
CA TYR A 10 -1.63 -25.89 -7.49
C TYR A 10 -2.26 -27.27 -7.65
N GLU A 11 -3.50 -27.34 -8.12
CA GLU A 11 -4.31 -28.56 -8.09
C GLU A 11 -4.40 -29.28 -9.44
N ALA A 12 -4.41 -28.52 -10.55
CA ALA A 12 -4.60 -29.09 -11.88
C ALA A 12 -3.36 -29.90 -12.33
N PRO A 13 -3.53 -30.89 -13.24
CA PRO A 13 -2.41 -31.65 -13.80
C PRO A 13 -1.33 -30.74 -14.38
N TYR A 14 -0.06 -31.10 -14.17
CA TYR A 14 1.07 -30.22 -14.51
C TYR A 14 1.09 -29.84 -16.00
N GLU A 15 0.97 -30.82 -16.90
CA GLU A 15 0.97 -30.57 -18.35
C GLU A 15 -0.18 -29.67 -18.81
N TYR A 16 -1.33 -29.72 -18.12
CA TYR A 16 -2.46 -28.83 -18.41
C TYR A 16 -2.19 -27.40 -17.94
N ILE A 17 -1.65 -27.25 -16.73
CA ILE A 17 -1.52 -25.93 -16.09
C ILE A 17 -0.23 -25.19 -16.50
N LYS A 18 0.77 -25.91 -17.01
CA LYS A 18 2.10 -25.38 -17.38
C LYS A 18 2.07 -24.09 -18.21
N PRO A 19 1.18 -23.92 -19.21
CA PRO A 19 1.11 -22.67 -19.99
C PRO A 19 0.61 -21.45 -19.20
N TYR A 20 0.07 -21.65 -17.99
CA TYR A 20 -0.61 -20.63 -17.19
C TYR A 20 0.07 -20.33 -15.84
N ILE A 21 1.20 -20.98 -15.55
CA ILE A 21 2.01 -20.75 -14.35
C ILE A 21 3.31 -20.00 -14.70
N ALA A 22 4.24 -19.89 -13.75
CA ALA A 22 5.49 -19.16 -13.97
C ALA A 22 6.28 -19.76 -15.15
N HIS A 23 7.00 -18.92 -15.89
CA HIS A 23 7.70 -19.31 -17.12
C HIS A 23 8.79 -20.38 -16.89
N ASP A 24 9.33 -20.43 -15.68
CA ASP A 24 10.29 -21.44 -15.21
C ASP A 24 9.63 -22.78 -14.78
N GLY A 25 8.29 -22.88 -14.88
CA GLY A 25 7.51 -24.06 -14.51
C GLY A 25 7.11 -24.12 -13.04
N VAL A 26 7.42 -23.11 -12.22
CA VAL A 26 7.00 -23.07 -10.82
C VAL A 26 5.48 -22.82 -10.73
N ARG A 27 4.78 -23.63 -9.95
CA ARG A 27 3.33 -23.44 -9.70
C ARG A 27 3.08 -22.15 -8.93
N VAL A 28 2.18 -21.33 -9.45
CA VAL A 28 1.74 -20.06 -8.86
C VAL A 28 0.21 -19.98 -8.90
N PRO A 29 -0.44 -19.12 -8.10
CA PRO A 29 -1.88 -18.95 -8.17
C PRO A 29 -2.28 -18.36 -9.53
N THR A 30 -3.31 -18.90 -10.14
CA THR A 30 -3.91 -18.38 -11.39
C THR A 30 -5.01 -17.36 -11.13
N GLY A 31 -5.53 -17.31 -9.90
CA GLY A 31 -6.70 -16.51 -9.52
C GLY A 31 -8.03 -17.27 -9.63
N ILE A 32 -8.04 -18.46 -10.25
CA ILE A 32 -9.24 -19.29 -10.37
C ILE A 32 -9.28 -20.30 -9.22
N LYS A 33 -10.28 -20.12 -8.34
CA LYS A 33 -10.39 -20.82 -7.05
C LYS A 33 -11.79 -21.42 -6.91
N TYR A 34 -11.88 -22.75 -6.87
CA TYR A 34 -13.17 -23.47 -6.88
C TYR A 34 -13.67 -23.91 -5.51
N HIS A 35 -12.90 -23.71 -4.45
CA HIS A 35 -13.20 -24.24 -3.13
C HIS A 35 -13.73 -23.15 -2.18
N ARG A 36 -14.45 -23.56 -1.13
CA ARG A 36 -14.88 -22.70 -0.02
C ARG A 36 -14.12 -23.00 1.26
N ILE A 37 -14.09 -22.01 2.14
CA ILE A 37 -13.73 -22.22 3.54
C ILE A 37 -14.74 -23.21 4.14
N THR A 38 -14.23 -24.37 4.58
CA THR A 38 -15.03 -25.52 5.04
C THR A 38 -14.82 -25.81 6.54
N GLY A 39 -13.84 -25.16 7.16
CA GLY A 39 -13.39 -25.40 8.53
C GLY A 39 -11.88 -25.61 8.60
N LYS A 40 -11.40 -26.11 9.75
CA LYS A 40 -9.99 -26.45 10.00
C LYS A 40 -9.65 -27.82 9.42
N THR A 41 -9.80 -27.96 8.10
CA THR A 41 -9.51 -29.18 7.34
C THR A 41 -8.80 -28.85 6.03
N ASN A 42 -8.02 -29.80 5.50
CA ASN A 42 -7.43 -29.72 4.17
C ASN A 42 -8.43 -30.08 3.07
N ASP A 43 -9.44 -30.91 3.40
CA ASP A 43 -10.49 -31.31 2.48
C ASP A 43 -11.55 -30.20 2.42
N LYS A 44 -11.37 -29.30 1.45
CA LYS A 44 -12.27 -28.18 1.23
C LYS A 44 -13.39 -28.61 0.28
N ASP A 45 -14.61 -28.18 0.58
CA ASP A 45 -15.75 -28.36 -0.32
C ASP A 45 -15.70 -27.37 -1.49
N ILE A 46 -16.50 -27.66 -2.52
CA ILE A 46 -16.70 -26.77 -3.67
C ILE A 46 -17.44 -25.49 -3.23
N TYR A 47 -17.02 -24.38 -3.81
CA TYR A 47 -17.62 -23.07 -3.62
C TYR A 47 -19.06 -23.05 -4.14
N ASN A 48 -19.97 -22.57 -3.28
CA ASN A 48 -21.37 -22.38 -3.62
C ASN A 48 -21.68 -20.88 -3.57
N LEU A 49 -22.03 -20.31 -4.73
CA LEU A 49 -22.30 -18.88 -4.87
C LEU A 49 -23.52 -18.43 -4.05
N GLN A 50 -24.60 -19.21 -4.06
CA GLN A 50 -25.83 -18.86 -3.34
C GLN A 50 -25.56 -18.77 -1.83
N TRP A 51 -24.85 -19.75 -1.26
CA TRP A 51 -24.51 -19.73 0.16
C TRP A 51 -23.62 -18.55 0.55
N ALA A 52 -22.73 -18.15 -0.34
CA ALA A 52 -21.92 -16.96 -0.15
C ALA A 52 -22.79 -15.70 -0.17
N GLN A 53 -23.70 -15.58 -1.14
CA GLN A 53 -24.68 -14.47 -1.22
C GLN A 53 -25.58 -14.38 0.01
N ASP A 54 -26.11 -15.50 0.49
CA ASP A 54 -26.92 -15.56 1.72
C ASP A 54 -26.11 -15.06 2.92
N SER A 55 -24.85 -15.48 3.02
CA SER A 55 -23.93 -15.04 4.08
C SER A 55 -23.64 -13.54 4.00
N ILE A 56 -23.40 -13.00 2.79
CA ILE A 56 -23.17 -11.56 2.58
C ILE A 56 -24.38 -10.75 3.06
N ASN A 57 -25.60 -11.13 2.64
CA ASN A 57 -26.82 -10.43 3.03
C ASN A 57 -27.01 -10.42 4.54
N ASN A 58 -26.81 -11.56 5.20
CA ASN A 58 -26.89 -11.68 6.66
C ASN A 58 -25.85 -10.80 7.36
N GLN A 59 -24.60 -10.81 6.90
CA GLN A 59 -23.51 -10.04 7.52
C GLN A 59 -23.63 -8.53 7.27
N ALA A 60 -24.11 -8.12 6.10
CA ALA A 60 -24.39 -6.71 5.79
C ALA A 60 -25.55 -6.19 6.65
N GLY A 61 -26.61 -6.98 6.83
CA GLY A 61 -27.71 -6.66 7.75
C GLY A 61 -27.22 -6.53 9.19
N HIS A 62 -26.44 -7.50 9.67
CA HIS A 62 -25.87 -7.42 11.01
C HIS A 62 -24.97 -6.18 11.22
N PHE A 63 -24.14 -5.82 10.23
CA PHE A 63 -23.31 -4.62 10.31
C PHE A 63 -24.17 -3.35 10.35
N PHE A 64 -25.19 -3.26 9.49
CA PHE A 64 -26.16 -2.17 9.48
C PHE A 64 -26.84 -2.00 10.84
N ASP A 65 -27.40 -3.07 11.41
CA ASP A 65 -28.07 -3.04 12.72
C ASP A 65 -27.11 -2.58 13.84
N CYS A 66 -25.86 -3.07 13.80
CA CYS A 66 -24.81 -2.67 14.73
C CYS A 66 -24.46 -1.18 14.62
N ARG A 67 -24.41 -0.61 13.41
CA ARG A 67 -24.15 0.82 13.20
C ARG A 67 -25.34 1.67 13.64
N THR A 68 -26.57 1.26 13.32
CA THR A 68 -27.79 1.92 13.79
C THR A 68 -27.80 2.05 15.30
N LYS A 69 -27.55 0.93 16.01
CA LYS A 69 -27.48 0.91 17.47
C LYS A 69 -26.33 1.77 18.02
N GLN A 70 -25.15 1.68 17.42
CA GLN A 70 -23.97 2.45 17.86
C GLN A 70 -24.21 3.96 17.74
N ILE A 71 -24.78 4.43 16.63
CA ILE A 71 -25.10 5.84 16.42
C ILE A 71 -26.20 6.30 17.39
N GLU A 72 -27.22 5.47 17.63
CA GLU A 72 -28.28 5.77 18.61
C GLU A 72 -27.72 5.95 20.03
N GLU A 73 -26.78 5.11 20.44
CA GLU A 73 -26.15 5.18 21.77
C GLU A 73 -25.19 6.38 21.89
N LEU A 74 -24.37 6.64 20.87
CA LEU A 74 -23.38 7.71 20.88
C LEU A 74 -24.02 9.10 20.79
N SER A 75 -25.07 9.26 19.97
CA SER A 75 -25.75 10.55 19.76
C SER A 75 -26.32 11.15 21.05
N LYS A 76 -26.61 10.33 22.07
CA LYS A 76 -27.06 10.78 23.40
C LYS A 76 -26.00 11.57 24.16
N ASN A 77 -24.72 11.43 23.79
CA ASN A 77 -23.57 11.97 24.52
C ASN A 77 -22.66 12.87 23.68
N THR A 78 -23.03 13.19 22.44
CA THR A 78 -22.22 14.02 21.53
C THR A 78 -22.94 15.31 21.15
N ALA A 79 -22.19 16.42 21.06
CA ALA A 79 -22.77 17.71 20.65
C ALA A 79 -23.12 17.75 19.15
N ASN A 80 -22.32 17.09 18.33
CA ASN A 80 -22.56 16.88 16.90
C ASN A 80 -22.98 15.42 16.67
N PRO A 81 -23.67 15.09 15.55
CA PRO A 81 -23.94 13.70 15.18
C PRO A 81 -22.65 12.88 15.14
N PRO A 82 -22.58 11.71 15.80
CA PRO A 82 -21.34 10.94 15.87
C PRO A 82 -20.93 10.41 14.49
N ILE A 83 -19.63 10.38 14.23
CA ILE A 83 -19.04 9.76 13.04
C ILE A 83 -18.36 8.44 13.41
N VAL A 84 -18.61 7.39 12.63
CA VAL A 84 -17.96 6.08 12.79
C VAL A 84 -17.05 5.84 11.60
N LEU A 85 -15.74 5.91 11.84
CA LEU A 85 -14.71 5.65 10.82
C LEU A 85 -14.28 4.18 10.90
N CYS A 86 -14.42 3.44 9.79
CA CYS A 86 -14.01 2.05 9.66
C CYS A 86 -12.97 1.91 8.54
N PRO A 87 -11.67 2.17 8.81
CA PRO A 87 -10.63 2.05 7.80
C PRO A 87 -10.21 0.58 7.62
N TYR A 88 -10.09 0.15 6.37
CA TYR A 88 -9.65 -1.20 5.99
C TYR A 88 -8.73 -1.11 4.77
N ASP A 89 -7.79 -2.03 4.65
CA ASP A 89 -6.99 -2.18 3.44
C ASP A 89 -7.89 -2.54 2.26
N ALA A 90 -7.74 -1.85 1.12
CA ALA A 90 -8.61 -2.02 -0.03
C ALA A 90 -8.59 -3.47 -0.57
N GLU A 91 -7.44 -4.14 -0.50
CA GLU A 91 -7.27 -5.54 -0.91
C GLU A 91 -8.04 -6.53 -0.02
N LEU A 92 -8.54 -6.12 1.16
CA LEU A 92 -9.47 -6.93 1.92
C LEU A 92 -10.68 -7.29 1.05
N TYR A 93 -11.23 -6.31 0.33
CA TYR A 93 -12.46 -6.47 -0.45
C TYR A 93 -12.15 -6.88 -1.89
N GLY A 94 -12.24 -8.18 -2.16
CA GLY A 94 -12.18 -8.77 -3.50
C GLY A 94 -10.94 -9.64 -3.71
N HIS A 95 -9.84 -9.34 -3.02
CA HIS A 95 -8.63 -10.15 -3.04
C HIS A 95 -8.60 -11.15 -1.88
N TRP A 96 -8.46 -10.69 -0.64
CA TRP A 96 -8.44 -11.56 0.55
C TRP A 96 -9.83 -12.15 0.85
N TRP A 97 -10.85 -11.29 0.85
CA TRP A 97 -12.24 -11.69 0.95
C TRP A 97 -12.92 -11.44 -0.40
N TYR A 98 -13.08 -12.51 -1.18
CA TYR A 98 -13.57 -12.44 -2.55
C TYR A 98 -14.92 -11.74 -2.68
N GLU A 99 -15.81 -11.99 -1.74
CA GLU A 99 -17.18 -11.47 -1.72
C GLU A 99 -17.29 -10.06 -1.15
N GLY A 100 -16.18 -9.48 -0.69
CA GLY A 100 -16.14 -8.18 -0.05
C GLY A 100 -16.75 -7.02 -0.84
N PRO A 101 -16.52 -6.88 -2.16
CA PRO A 101 -17.12 -5.81 -2.96
C PRO A 101 -18.65 -5.91 -3.02
N GLU A 102 -19.18 -7.13 -3.14
CA GLU A 102 -20.62 -7.38 -3.14
C GLU A 102 -21.22 -7.07 -1.76
N TRP A 103 -20.49 -7.37 -0.68
CA TRP A 103 -20.89 -6.96 0.66
C TRP A 103 -20.96 -5.44 0.83
N LEU A 104 -19.96 -4.70 0.33
CA LEU A 104 -19.99 -3.24 0.34
C LEU A 104 -21.17 -2.68 -0.45
N TYR A 105 -21.44 -3.26 -1.63
CA TYR A 105 -22.58 -2.89 -2.46
C TYR A 105 -23.91 -3.12 -1.73
N ILE A 106 -24.11 -4.30 -1.15
CA ILE A 106 -25.33 -4.62 -0.40
C ILE A 106 -25.49 -3.70 0.81
N LEU A 107 -24.41 -3.45 1.57
CA LEU A 107 -24.46 -2.53 2.71
C LEU A 107 -24.87 -1.12 2.28
N ALA A 108 -24.25 -0.56 1.24
CA ALA A 108 -24.60 0.76 0.72
C ALA A 108 -26.05 0.82 0.23
N LYS A 109 -26.53 -0.26 -0.43
CA LYS A 109 -27.92 -0.39 -0.86
C LYS A 109 -28.89 -0.38 0.33
N LYS A 110 -28.60 -1.14 1.38
CA LYS A 110 -29.41 -1.15 2.62
C LYS A 110 -29.45 0.23 3.26
N ILE A 111 -28.31 0.91 3.40
CA ILE A 111 -28.26 2.27 3.95
C ILE A 111 -29.10 3.26 3.13
N HIS A 112 -29.15 3.10 1.81
CA HIS A 112 -29.89 4.00 0.94
C HIS A 112 -31.41 3.76 0.95
N PHE A 113 -31.85 2.50 0.97
CA PHE A 113 -33.26 2.14 0.78
C PHE A 113 -34.00 1.80 2.09
N ASP A 114 -33.29 1.32 3.10
CA ASP A 114 -33.90 0.94 4.38
C ASP A 114 -33.88 2.13 5.34
N ASP A 115 -34.84 2.16 6.27
CA ASP A 115 -34.91 3.21 7.29
C ASP A 115 -33.80 3.01 8.35
N CYS A 116 -32.95 4.02 8.54
CA CYS A 116 -31.93 4.05 9.58
C CYS A 116 -31.63 5.48 10.05
N ASN A 117 -30.89 5.57 11.16
CA ASN A 117 -30.57 6.84 11.82
C ASN A 117 -29.19 7.40 11.43
N PHE A 118 -28.59 6.94 10.33
CA PHE A 118 -27.26 7.38 9.89
C PHE A 118 -27.15 7.48 8.36
N GLU A 119 -26.19 8.28 7.90
CA GLU A 119 -25.89 8.48 6.48
C GLU A 119 -24.42 8.16 6.18
N LEU A 120 -24.12 7.80 4.93
CA LEU A 120 -22.73 7.74 4.45
C LEU A 120 -22.26 9.17 4.12
N ILE A 121 -21.08 9.52 4.60
CA ILE A 121 -20.50 10.86 4.42
C ILE A 121 -18.99 10.74 4.26
N THR A 122 -18.40 11.62 3.44
CA THR A 122 -16.94 11.72 3.35
C THR A 122 -16.37 12.52 4.53
N PRO A 123 -15.10 12.29 4.93
CA PRO A 123 -14.49 13.08 6.00
C PRO A 123 -14.55 14.59 5.75
N SER A 124 -14.33 15.04 4.51
CA SER A 124 -14.38 16.46 4.15
C SER A 124 -15.77 17.06 4.32
N GLU A 125 -16.82 16.38 3.81
CA GLU A 125 -18.20 16.85 3.97
C GLU A 125 -18.63 16.95 5.45
N TYR A 126 -18.19 15.99 6.28
CA TYR A 126 -18.47 16.03 7.71
C TYR A 126 -17.78 17.23 8.39
N ILE A 127 -16.51 17.50 8.05
CA ILE A 127 -15.77 18.65 8.57
C ILE A 127 -16.43 19.97 8.14
N ASP A 128 -16.86 20.08 6.88
CA ASP A 128 -17.51 21.28 6.36
C ASP A 128 -18.87 21.54 7.03
N LYS A 129 -19.63 20.47 7.33
CA LYS A 129 -20.94 20.53 8.01
C LYS A 129 -20.80 20.84 9.51
N TYR A 130 -19.73 20.36 10.15
CA TYR A 130 -19.48 20.50 11.59
C TYR A 130 -18.06 21.01 11.89
N PRO A 131 -17.76 22.30 11.62
CA PRO A 131 -16.40 22.84 11.68
C PRO A 131 -15.85 23.03 13.09
N THR A 132 -16.70 23.04 14.12
CA THR A 132 -16.27 23.17 15.51
C THR A 132 -15.93 21.80 16.08
N MET A 133 -14.63 21.53 16.25
CA MET A 133 -14.11 20.27 16.77
C MET A 133 -13.24 20.50 18.01
N GLN A 134 -13.15 19.47 18.85
CA GLN A 134 -12.23 19.49 19.98
C GLN A 134 -10.77 19.53 19.48
N ILE A 135 -10.00 20.49 19.98
CA ILE A 135 -8.56 20.54 19.77
C ILE A 135 -7.91 19.50 20.69
N SER A 136 -7.03 18.67 20.14
CA SER A 136 -6.31 17.63 20.88
C SER A 136 -4.87 17.53 20.43
N ASN A 137 -3.99 17.16 21.36
CA ASN A 137 -2.60 16.81 21.05
C ASN A 137 -2.52 15.29 20.81
N ILE A 138 -2.08 14.90 19.62
CA ILE A 138 -1.97 13.49 19.24
C ILE A 138 -0.62 12.95 19.72
N CYS A 139 -0.64 11.80 20.40
CA CYS A 139 0.57 11.07 20.75
C CYS A 139 1.14 10.36 19.51
N ARG A 140 2.46 10.19 19.46
CA ARG A 140 3.09 9.37 18.40
C ARG A 140 2.54 7.95 18.48
N SER A 141 1.92 7.50 17.40
CA SER A 141 1.29 6.19 17.30
C SER A 141 1.25 5.72 15.84
N SER A 142 0.85 4.47 15.65
CA SER A 142 0.44 3.93 14.35
C SER A 142 -0.72 2.96 14.55
N TRP A 143 -1.36 2.54 13.46
CA TRP A 143 -2.29 1.40 13.47
C TRP A 143 -1.62 0.03 13.29
N GLY A 144 -0.28 -0.02 13.33
CA GLY A 144 0.49 -1.26 13.22
C GLY A 144 0.56 -2.03 14.55
N ALA A 145 1.34 -3.11 14.56
CA ALA A 145 1.53 -3.93 15.76
C ALA A 145 2.01 -3.08 16.96
N ASN A 146 1.34 -3.29 18.10
CA ASN A 146 1.58 -2.56 19.36
C ASN A 146 1.35 -1.04 19.29
N GLY A 147 0.68 -0.52 18.25
CA GLY A 147 0.22 0.87 18.20
C GLY A 147 1.31 1.93 18.05
N TYR A 148 2.54 1.54 17.73
CA TYR A 148 3.69 2.45 17.62
C TYR A 148 4.55 2.13 16.39
N SER A 149 5.85 2.43 16.41
CA SER A 149 6.75 2.24 15.27
C SER A 149 7.37 0.85 15.16
N TYR A 150 7.02 -0.12 16.02
CA TYR A 150 7.70 -1.42 16.08
C TYR A 150 7.78 -2.15 14.73
N VAL A 151 6.72 -2.05 13.92
CA VAL A 151 6.68 -2.67 12.59
C VAL A 151 7.77 -2.13 11.66
N TRP A 152 8.19 -0.87 11.82
CA TRP A 152 9.17 -0.19 10.96
C TRP A 152 10.46 0.19 11.69
N LEU A 153 10.59 -0.15 12.98
CA LEU A 153 11.80 0.10 13.76
C LEU A 153 11.93 -0.97 14.83
N ASN A 154 12.69 -2.01 14.48
CA ASN A 154 13.07 -3.09 15.37
C ASN A 154 14.42 -3.68 14.92
N GLN A 155 14.95 -4.65 15.66
CA GLN A 155 16.28 -5.24 15.41
C GLN A 155 16.44 -5.89 14.03
N SER A 156 15.35 -6.25 13.35
CA SER A 156 15.42 -6.86 12.01
C SER A 156 15.62 -5.83 10.89
N ASN A 157 15.31 -4.55 11.13
CA ASN A 157 15.23 -3.52 10.09
C ASN A 157 15.89 -2.18 10.46
N ASP A 158 16.37 -2.00 11.70
CA ASP A 158 16.93 -0.74 12.20
C ASP A 158 18.11 -0.21 11.37
N TYR A 159 18.97 -1.10 10.85
CA TYR A 159 20.14 -0.77 10.04
C TYR A 159 19.79 0.02 8.78
N ILE A 160 18.56 -0.10 8.27
CA ILE A 160 18.11 0.55 7.02
C ILE A 160 18.02 2.06 7.21
N HIS A 161 17.62 2.53 8.40
CA HIS A 161 17.44 3.96 8.69
C HIS A 161 18.71 4.77 8.48
N LYS A 162 19.89 4.20 8.78
CA LYS A 162 21.18 4.86 8.50
C LYS A 162 21.33 5.20 7.02
N HIS A 163 20.99 4.27 6.13
CA HIS A 163 21.09 4.46 4.69
C HIS A 163 20.06 5.48 4.18
N LEU A 164 18.81 5.40 4.67
CA LEU A 164 17.75 6.34 4.31
C LEU A 164 18.06 7.77 4.75
N HIS A 165 18.56 7.96 5.97
CA HIS A 165 18.97 9.28 6.46
C HIS A 165 20.14 9.84 5.66
N THR A 166 21.17 9.03 5.40
CA THR A 166 22.33 9.45 4.60
C THR A 166 21.92 9.89 3.19
N ALA A 167 21.06 9.12 2.52
CA ALA A 167 20.56 9.45 1.20
C ALA A 167 19.66 10.70 1.22
N GLY A 168 18.78 10.83 2.22
CA GLY A 168 17.92 12.01 2.40
C GLY A 168 18.71 13.30 2.61
N ASP A 169 19.70 13.28 3.49
CA ASP A 169 20.60 14.42 3.72
C ASP A 169 21.37 14.79 2.45
N LYS A 170 21.87 13.79 1.72
CA LYS A 170 22.57 14.00 0.45
C LYS A 170 21.66 14.60 -0.63
N MET A 171 20.40 14.18 -0.69
CA MET A 171 19.44 14.74 -1.65
C MET A 171 19.17 16.22 -1.35
N CYS A 172 19.03 16.59 -0.07
CA CYS A 172 18.89 17.98 0.35
C CYS A 172 20.14 18.82 0.01
N GLU A 173 21.34 18.26 0.22
CA GLU A 173 22.60 18.89 -0.17
C GLU A 173 22.65 19.16 -1.68
N LEU A 174 22.34 18.14 -2.50
CA LEU A 174 22.34 18.26 -3.96
C LEU A 174 21.35 19.31 -4.46
N ALA A 175 20.12 19.30 -3.94
CA ALA A 175 19.08 20.28 -4.29
C ALA A 175 19.49 21.72 -3.93
N SER A 176 20.19 21.89 -2.80
CA SER A 176 20.67 23.19 -2.35
C SER A 176 21.89 23.67 -3.14
N LYS A 177 22.79 22.76 -3.52
CA LYS A 177 24.04 23.06 -4.26
C LYS A 177 23.80 23.39 -5.73
N TYR A 178 22.81 22.75 -6.35
CA TYR A 178 22.48 22.95 -7.76
C TYR A 178 21.07 23.53 -7.91
N PRO A 179 20.81 24.78 -7.49
CA PRO A 179 19.49 25.38 -7.64
C PRO A 179 19.23 25.78 -9.11
N ASN A 180 17.98 25.69 -9.56
CA ASN A 180 17.53 26.16 -10.87
C ASN A 180 18.29 25.56 -12.07
N GLU A 181 18.66 24.28 -12.02
CA GLU A 181 19.26 23.62 -13.18
C GLU A 181 18.28 23.69 -14.38
N PRO A 182 18.75 24.02 -15.59
CA PRO A 182 17.86 24.17 -16.75
C PRO A 182 16.99 22.94 -16.96
N LYS A 183 15.72 23.13 -17.33
CA LYS A 183 14.73 22.03 -17.44
C LYS A 183 15.18 20.86 -18.34
N LYS A 184 15.99 21.14 -19.35
CA LYS A 184 16.51 20.17 -20.31
C LYS A 184 17.95 19.71 -20.02
N SER A 185 18.54 20.11 -18.90
CA SER A 185 19.91 19.74 -18.58
C SER A 185 19.98 18.27 -18.15
N ILE A 186 21.06 17.58 -18.56
CA ILE A 186 21.33 16.22 -18.13
C ILE A 186 21.46 16.13 -16.60
N LYS A 187 21.99 17.19 -15.97
CA LYS A 187 22.13 17.23 -14.52
C LYS A 187 20.77 17.26 -13.81
N ARG A 188 19.81 18.06 -14.29
CA ARG A 188 18.43 18.05 -13.76
C ARG A 188 17.78 16.68 -13.93
N ARG A 189 17.98 16.05 -15.09
CA ARG A 189 17.49 14.69 -15.36
C ARG A 189 18.04 13.68 -14.34
N ILE A 190 19.35 13.69 -14.07
CA ILE A 190 19.97 12.83 -13.04
C ILE A 190 19.45 13.16 -11.63
N LEU A 191 19.33 14.44 -11.28
CA LEU A 191 18.84 14.87 -9.97
C LEU A 191 17.38 14.46 -9.72
N ASN A 192 16.53 14.52 -10.74
CA ASN A 192 15.17 14.03 -10.67
C ASN A 192 15.14 12.51 -10.49
N GLN A 193 16.01 11.76 -11.18
CA GLN A 193 16.11 10.32 -10.96
C GLN A 193 16.63 10.00 -9.55
N CYS A 194 17.60 10.76 -9.00
CA CYS A 194 17.98 10.63 -7.58
C CYS A 194 16.76 10.80 -6.65
N ALA A 195 15.91 11.79 -6.89
CA ALA A 195 14.72 11.99 -6.08
C ALA A 195 13.76 10.78 -6.14
N ARG A 196 13.57 10.17 -7.32
CA ARG A 196 12.77 8.93 -7.46
C ARG A 196 13.37 7.76 -6.70
N GLU A 197 14.67 7.51 -6.87
CA GLU A 197 15.36 6.44 -6.14
C GLU A 197 15.23 6.62 -4.63
N LEU A 198 15.32 7.86 -4.13
CA LEU A 198 15.15 8.14 -2.71
C LEU A 198 13.72 7.82 -2.23
N VAL A 199 12.68 8.30 -2.94
CA VAL A 199 11.28 8.03 -2.55
C VAL A 199 10.97 6.55 -2.61
N LEU A 200 11.45 5.84 -3.64
CA LEU A 200 11.31 4.39 -3.76
C LEU A 200 12.02 3.65 -2.62
N ALA A 201 13.23 4.07 -2.24
CA ALA A 201 13.94 3.52 -1.08
C ALA A 201 13.20 3.78 0.25
N GLN A 202 12.49 4.91 0.35
CA GLN A 202 11.76 5.34 1.54
C GLN A 202 10.37 4.70 1.70
N SER A 203 9.93 3.83 0.79
CA SER A 203 8.69 3.09 1.00
C SER A 203 8.74 2.29 2.31
N SER A 204 7.71 2.47 3.15
CA SER A 204 7.56 1.73 4.40
C SER A 204 7.31 0.24 4.20
N ASP A 205 6.89 -0.17 3.00
CA ASP A 205 6.60 -1.56 2.66
C ASP A 205 7.82 -2.46 2.85
N TRP A 206 9.03 -1.95 2.57
CA TRP A 206 10.25 -2.74 2.71
C TRP A 206 10.46 -3.19 4.15
N LEU A 207 10.28 -2.27 5.10
CA LEU A 207 10.47 -2.56 6.52
C LEU A 207 9.30 -3.41 7.06
N PHE A 208 8.08 -3.20 6.54
CA PHE A 208 6.92 -4.04 6.85
C PHE A 208 7.13 -5.51 6.40
N ILE A 209 7.58 -5.73 5.17
CA ILE A 209 7.87 -7.05 4.61
C ILE A 209 8.97 -7.76 5.43
N ILE A 210 10.02 -7.04 5.82
CA ILE A 210 11.11 -7.58 6.65
C ILE A 210 10.57 -8.02 8.02
N THR A 211 9.79 -7.18 8.69
CA THR A 211 9.23 -7.50 10.01
C THR A 211 8.28 -8.69 9.97
N ASN A 212 7.44 -8.81 8.92
CA ASN A 212 6.47 -9.89 8.80
C ASN A 212 7.05 -11.19 8.20
N GLY A 213 8.31 -11.18 7.76
CA GLY A 213 9.00 -12.38 7.28
C GLY A 213 8.46 -12.95 5.96
N THR A 214 7.78 -12.16 5.12
CA THR A 214 7.12 -12.68 3.91
C THR A 214 8.09 -12.83 2.73
N MET A 215 8.52 -11.72 2.13
CA MET A 215 9.45 -11.68 0.98
C MET A 215 10.72 -10.90 1.35
N VAL A 216 11.37 -11.30 2.45
CA VAL A 216 12.49 -10.55 3.08
C VAL A 216 13.63 -10.27 2.10
N ASP A 217 14.07 -11.25 1.34
CA ASP A 217 15.19 -11.09 0.40
C ASP A 217 14.84 -10.13 -0.74
N TYR A 218 13.58 -10.13 -1.19
CA TYR A 218 13.08 -9.17 -2.16
C TYR A 218 13.14 -7.74 -1.61
N ALA A 219 12.64 -7.51 -0.39
CA ALA A 219 12.68 -6.20 0.25
C ALA A 219 14.12 -5.70 0.45
N LYS A 220 15.02 -6.56 0.94
CA LYS A 220 16.45 -6.23 1.09
C LYS A 220 17.10 -5.87 -0.24
N LYS A 221 16.79 -6.62 -1.30
CA LYS A 221 17.27 -6.33 -2.66
C LYS A 221 16.77 -4.98 -3.15
N ARG A 222 15.47 -4.68 -2.99
CA ARG A 222 14.87 -3.39 -3.40
C ARG A 222 15.53 -2.20 -2.71
N ILE A 223 15.73 -2.27 -1.39
CA ILE A 223 16.45 -1.22 -0.65
C ILE A 223 17.86 -1.04 -1.20
N LYS A 224 18.60 -2.14 -1.38
CA LYS A 224 19.99 -2.09 -1.88
C LYS A 224 20.07 -1.51 -3.29
N ASP A 225 19.16 -1.90 -4.18
CA ASP A 225 19.12 -1.42 -5.55
C ASP A 225 18.86 0.09 -5.60
N HIS A 226 17.83 0.59 -4.90
CA HIS A 226 17.50 2.02 -4.89
C HIS A 226 18.59 2.87 -4.21
N ILE A 227 19.12 2.43 -3.07
CA ILE A 227 20.25 3.12 -2.41
C ILE A 227 21.50 3.10 -3.30
N GLY A 228 21.77 1.99 -3.98
CA GLY A 228 22.90 1.85 -4.91
C GLY A 228 22.79 2.78 -6.11
N ARG A 229 21.61 2.82 -6.75
CA ARG A 229 21.29 3.73 -7.87
C ARG A 229 21.40 5.19 -7.43
N PHE A 230 20.75 5.55 -6.32
CA PHE A 230 20.87 6.89 -5.73
C PHE A 230 22.33 7.30 -5.50
N THR A 231 23.12 6.42 -4.88
CA THR A 231 24.53 6.69 -4.55
C THR A 231 25.35 6.89 -5.84
N LYS A 232 25.14 6.04 -6.85
CA LYS A 232 25.84 6.17 -8.15
C LYS A 232 25.53 7.50 -8.83
N LEU A 233 24.24 7.84 -8.94
CA LEU A 233 23.80 9.08 -9.59
C LEU A 233 24.24 10.34 -8.83
N SER A 234 24.11 10.34 -7.49
CA SER A 234 24.54 11.46 -6.64
C SER A 234 26.05 11.70 -6.71
N ASN A 235 26.84 10.63 -6.87
CA ASN A 235 28.27 10.73 -7.10
C ASN A 235 28.58 11.38 -8.45
N TRP A 236 27.90 10.98 -9.54
CA TRP A 236 28.08 11.62 -10.85
C TRP A 236 27.88 13.14 -10.80
N VAL A 237 26.84 13.58 -10.11
CA VAL A 237 26.55 15.02 -9.95
C VAL A 237 27.57 15.70 -9.02
N SER A 238 28.01 15.03 -7.96
CA SER A 238 28.93 15.62 -6.98
C SER A 238 30.34 15.80 -7.54
N SER A 239 30.80 14.84 -8.36
CA SER A 239 32.14 14.84 -8.95
C SER A 239 32.22 15.49 -10.33
N ASN A 240 31.11 16.01 -10.86
CA ASN A 240 30.99 16.42 -12.27
C ASN A 240 31.52 15.33 -13.22
N HIS A 241 31.09 14.09 -13.00
CA HIS A 241 31.49 12.95 -13.81
C HIS A 241 31.19 13.19 -15.30
N GLU A 242 32.17 12.91 -16.15
CA GLU A 242 32.00 12.97 -17.60
C GLU A 242 31.22 11.73 -18.04
N LEU A 243 29.96 11.93 -18.44
CA LEU A 243 29.05 10.84 -18.76
C LEU A 243 29.43 10.18 -20.08
N THR A 244 29.66 8.88 -20.02
CA THR A 244 29.85 8.02 -21.19
C THR A 244 28.51 7.64 -21.83
N GLU A 245 28.54 7.05 -23.02
CA GLU A 245 27.33 6.47 -23.63
C GLU A 245 26.71 5.37 -22.75
N ASP A 246 27.53 4.53 -22.12
CA ASP A 246 27.08 3.51 -21.18
C ASP A 246 26.40 4.11 -19.93
N ASP A 247 26.87 5.26 -19.44
CA ASP A 247 26.24 5.97 -18.32
C ASP A 247 24.86 6.51 -18.71
N LEU A 248 24.72 7.04 -19.93
CA LEU A 248 23.45 7.52 -20.47
C LEU A 248 22.46 6.37 -20.71
N ASN A 249 22.94 5.24 -21.22
CA ASN A 249 22.16 4.01 -21.39
C ASN A 249 21.69 3.47 -20.03
N PHE A 250 22.58 3.46 -19.03
CA PHE A 250 22.23 3.10 -17.66
C PHE A 250 21.16 4.04 -17.08
N LEU A 251 21.33 5.35 -17.19
CA LEU A 251 20.35 6.34 -16.72
C LEU A 251 18.99 6.13 -17.38
N GLN A 252 18.96 5.92 -18.70
CA GLN A 252 17.73 5.65 -19.42
C GLN A 252 17.06 4.36 -18.92
N SER A 253 17.83 3.28 -18.74
CA SER A 253 17.28 2.01 -18.27
C SER A 253 16.62 2.10 -16.89
N ILE A 254 17.20 2.88 -15.95
CA ILE A 254 16.60 3.07 -14.63
C ILE A 254 15.42 4.04 -14.67
N GLU A 255 15.41 5.03 -15.57
CA GLU A 255 14.25 5.89 -15.78
C GLU A 255 13.06 5.14 -16.37
N GLU A 256 13.30 4.09 -17.16
CA GLU A 256 12.25 3.21 -17.68
C GLU A 256 11.71 2.28 -16.59
N ILE A 257 12.58 1.70 -15.77
CA ILE A 257 12.21 0.77 -14.68
C ILE A 257 11.55 1.51 -13.50
N ASP A 258 12.15 2.61 -13.06
CA ASP A 258 11.76 3.41 -11.89
C ASP A 258 11.13 4.74 -12.33
N CYS A 259 10.14 4.65 -13.22
CA CYS A 259 9.49 5.78 -13.91
C CYS A 259 8.40 6.53 -13.10
N ILE A 260 8.24 6.22 -11.81
CA ILE A 260 7.20 6.83 -10.97
C ILE A 260 7.45 8.35 -10.81
N PHE A 261 6.37 9.15 -10.78
CA PHE A 261 6.44 10.61 -10.72
C PHE A 261 7.27 11.21 -11.88
N PRO A 262 6.77 11.12 -13.13
CA PRO A 262 7.47 11.71 -14.28
C PRO A 262 7.72 13.22 -14.11
N GLU A 263 6.86 13.90 -13.36
CA GLU A 263 6.91 15.33 -13.05
C GLU A 263 7.73 15.69 -11.79
N ILE A 264 8.37 14.72 -11.12
CA ILE A 264 9.13 14.97 -9.89
C ILE A 264 10.15 16.09 -10.12
N ASP A 265 10.23 16.97 -9.13
CA ASP A 265 11.19 18.07 -9.12
C ASP A 265 12.12 17.91 -7.91
N TYR A 266 13.39 17.66 -8.19
CA TYR A 266 14.42 17.54 -7.15
C TYR A 266 14.52 18.80 -6.26
N GLU A 267 14.08 19.96 -6.75
CA GLU A 267 14.09 21.21 -6.00
C GLU A 267 13.14 21.20 -4.78
N LEU A 268 12.20 20.25 -4.70
CA LEU A 268 11.38 20.02 -3.50
C LEU A 268 12.23 19.70 -2.25
N TYR A 269 13.46 19.21 -2.44
CA TYR A 269 14.41 18.90 -1.37
C TYR A 269 15.31 20.10 -0.99
N LYS A 270 15.15 21.25 -1.64
CA LYS A 270 15.91 22.44 -1.28
C LYS A 270 15.48 22.89 0.12
N LYS A 271 16.42 22.98 1.05
CA LYS A 271 16.14 23.54 2.38
C LYS A 271 15.76 25.01 2.22
N SER A 272 14.62 25.39 2.81
CA SER A 272 14.18 26.78 2.98
C SER A 272 15.18 27.58 3.80
#